data_AF-A0A812ILE1-F1
#
_entry.id   AF-A0A812ILE1-F1
#
_cell.length_a   1.000
_cell.length_b   1.000
_cell.length_c   1.000
_cell.angle_alpha   90.00
_cell.angle_beta   90.00
_cell.angle_gamma   90.00
#
_symmetry.space_group_name_H-M   'P 1'
#
loop_
_entity.id
_entity.type
_entity.pdbx_description
1 polymer ?
#
loop_
_entity_poly.entity_id
_entity_poly.type
_entity_poly.pdbx_seq_one_letter_code
_entity_poly.pdbx_strand_id
1 'polypeptide(L)'
;MVFSHDRISVPTDDSNGAALEEALTEVVTGPPSFAECNGVSYDKSQQACCGGELYSLTSEGCCGNQTVYAFAQQGCCNQEHVFTYGIETCSAAPSSSEETAQFTCGADWPPESYSSYWRRYCAAGQHMAWAMTASCNVGWLSVQQSSLEQAEAKALEACNKKAAAFNGETCTIFDRDGSQCRRQRCGTEIYDASVKTCCGGRVIDRVLQGCCGGVVFEAQSQGCCQGRVYSKASYSCCGGKVLYDAEARGCCLENGPQAGHFPTCCLLASAIPASRSTSLACRIVAGIQRVSVPFDLASIRVATDLGERACKMQTTSPGSESFRIAFAMTRRGHL
;
A
#
# COMPACT_ATOMS: atom_id res chain seq x y z
N MET A 1 61.22 -28.00 18.00
CA MET A 1 61.88 -26.74 17.58
C MET A 1 60.85 -25.65 17.85
N VAL A 2 60.70 -25.14 19.08
CA VAL A 2 61.52 -24.11 19.76
C VAL A 2 61.89 -22.95 18.84
N PHE A 3 61.36 -21.76 19.15
CA PHE A 3 61.94 -20.40 19.17
C PHE A 3 60.74 -19.43 19.13
N SER A 4 60.64 -18.35 19.91
CA SER A 4 61.45 -17.80 20.99
C SER A 4 60.55 -16.86 21.80
N HIS A 5 60.82 -16.77 23.10
CA HIS A 5 60.32 -15.71 23.98
C HIS A 5 61.07 -14.42 23.70
N ASP A 6 60.42 -13.28 23.93
CA ASP A 6 61.11 -12.13 24.53
C ASP A 6 60.25 -11.46 25.61
N ARG A 7 60.91 -11.28 26.75
CA ARG A 7 60.44 -10.65 27.98
C ARG A 7 60.94 -9.21 28.01
N ILE A 8 60.10 -8.25 28.37
CA ILE A 8 60.50 -6.99 29.04
C ILE A 8 59.41 -6.68 30.07
N SER A 9 59.59 -7.10 31.33
CA SER A 9 60.05 -6.28 32.47
C SER A 9 59.00 -5.31 33.03
N VAL A 10 58.32 -5.76 34.09
CA VAL A 10 57.50 -4.96 35.02
C VAL A 10 58.42 -4.40 36.12
N PRO A 11 58.28 -3.13 36.53
CA PRO A 11 58.60 -2.71 37.88
C PRO A 11 57.38 -2.89 38.78
N THR A 12 57.52 -3.77 39.76
CA THR A 12 56.67 -3.89 40.94
C THR A 12 56.96 -2.73 41.88
N ASP A 13 55.92 -2.03 42.36
CA ASP A 13 55.89 -1.67 43.77
C ASP A 13 54.45 -1.54 44.27
N ASP A 14 54.26 -2.15 45.44
CA ASP A 14 53.04 -2.38 46.18
C ASP A 14 52.35 -1.05 46.56
N SER A 15 51.03 -0.96 46.72
CA SER A 15 50.38 -1.35 47.98
C SER A 15 48.87 -1.12 47.92
N ASN A 16 48.14 -2.00 48.62
CA ASN A 16 46.75 -1.89 49.09
C ASN A 16 45.65 -2.49 48.21
N GLY A 17 45.48 -3.80 48.36
CA GLY A 17 44.44 -4.27 49.29
C GLY A 17 43.02 -4.46 48.75
N ALA A 18 42.74 -5.73 48.44
CA ALA A 18 41.51 -6.48 48.75
C ALA A 18 40.29 -6.45 47.77
N ALA A 19 39.87 -7.70 47.49
CA ALA A 19 38.57 -8.22 47.07
C ALA A 19 38.15 -8.02 45.60
N LEU A 20 38.30 -9.04 44.74
CA LEU A 20 37.38 -10.17 44.46
C LEU A 20 36.11 -9.78 43.66
N GLU A 21 36.15 -10.18 42.39
CA GLU A 21 35.09 -10.73 41.51
C GLU A 21 33.72 -10.06 41.26
N GLU A 22 33.43 -10.04 39.95
CA GLU A 22 32.16 -10.14 39.23
C GLU A 22 31.25 -8.91 39.01
N ALA A 23 30.68 -8.94 37.80
CA ALA A 23 29.44 -8.30 37.33
C ALA A 23 29.47 -6.78 37.08
N LEU A 24 28.79 -6.20 36.08
CA LEU A 24 27.87 -6.68 35.06
C LEU A 24 27.74 -5.56 34.02
N THR A 25 27.49 -5.94 32.77
CA THR A 25 26.96 -5.08 31.70
C THR A 25 25.76 -4.26 32.16
N GLU A 26 25.82 -2.94 32.01
CA GLU A 26 24.65 -2.06 32.20
C GLU A 26 23.65 -2.28 31.05
N VAL A 27 22.58 -3.03 31.33
CA VAL A 27 21.35 -3.00 30.54
C VAL A 27 20.54 -1.80 31.03
N VAL A 28 20.24 -0.88 30.12
CA VAL A 28 19.37 0.27 30.36
C VAL A 28 17.96 -0.23 30.69
N THR A 29 17.58 -0.28 31.97
CA THR A 29 16.19 -0.51 32.38
C THR A 29 15.50 0.82 32.61
N GLY A 30 14.53 1.16 31.74
CA GLY A 30 13.50 2.13 32.08
C GLY A 30 12.65 1.64 33.26
N PRO A 31 11.80 2.51 33.87
CA PRO A 31 11.01 2.15 35.03
C PRO A 31 10.10 0.92 34.75
N PRO A 32 10.01 -0.06 35.67
CA PRO A 32 9.19 -1.24 35.47
C PRO A 32 7.72 -0.84 35.36
N SER A 33 7.13 -1.07 34.19
CA SER A 33 5.70 -0.91 33.98
C SER A 33 5.00 -2.15 34.51
N PHE A 34 4.49 -2.10 35.74
CA PHE A 34 3.74 -3.20 36.33
C PHE A 34 2.35 -3.35 35.68
N ALA A 35 1.87 -4.58 35.51
CA ALA A 35 0.47 -4.93 35.21
C ALA A 35 -0.05 -6.00 36.17
N GLU A 36 -1.35 -6.24 36.13
CA GLU A 36 -2.00 -7.28 36.92
C GLU A 36 -2.60 -8.37 36.01
N CYS A 37 -2.44 -9.63 36.41
CA CYS A 37 -3.03 -10.81 35.79
C CYS A 37 -3.68 -11.65 36.89
N ASN A 38 -5.00 -11.80 36.91
CA ASN A 38 -5.72 -12.55 37.95
C ASN A 38 -5.32 -12.20 39.39
N GLY A 39 -5.12 -10.91 39.70
CA GLY A 39 -4.71 -10.47 41.04
C GLY A 39 -3.21 -10.48 41.30
N VAL A 40 -2.40 -10.96 40.35
CA VAL A 40 -0.94 -11.03 40.48
C VAL A 40 -0.28 -9.89 39.70
N SER A 41 0.50 -9.07 40.40
CA SER A 41 1.33 -8.03 39.77
C SER A 41 2.54 -8.66 39.08
N TYR A 42 2.81 -8.26 37.83
CA TYR A 42 3.95 -8.72 37.04
C TYR A 42 4.63 -7.57 36.30
N ASP A 43 5.90 -7.77 35.97
CA ASP A 43 6.67 -6.83 35.15
C ASP A 43 6.39 -7.09 33.66
N LYS A 44 5.77 -6.12 32.98
CA LYS A 44 5.46 -6.20 31.54
C LYS A 44 6.69 -6.31 30.65
N SER A 45 7.88 -6.02 31.17
CA SER A 45 9.13 -6.17 30.41
C SER A 45 9.61 -7.63 30.35
N GLN A 46 9.17 -8.48 31.28
CA GLN A 46 9.62 -9.87 31.39
C GLN A 46 8.48 -10.86 31.17
N GLN A 47 7.26 -10.49 31.54
CA GLN A 47 6.11 -11.38 31.57
C GLN A 47 4.89 -10.75 30.89
N ALA A 48 3.95 -11.59 30.48
CA ALA A 48 2.65 -11.20 30.00
C ALA A 48 1.56 -12.15 30.52
N CYS A 49 0.30 -11.73 30.39
CA CYS A 49 -0.87 -12.49 30.83
C CYS A 49 -1.61 -13.09 29.63
N CYS A 50 -2.01 -14.35 29.72
CA CYS A 50 -2.78 -15.07 28.71
C CYS A 50 -3.89 -15.86 29.39
N GLY A 51 -5.16 -15.53 29.16
CA GLY A 51 -6.27 -16.28 29.77
C GLY A 51 -6.24 -16.30 31.32
N GLY A 52 -5.47 -15.41 31.95
CA GLY A 52 -5.27 -15.40 33.40
C GLY A 52 -4.02 -16.13 33.91
N GLU A 53 -3.20 -16.70 33.01
CA GLU A 53 -1.92 -17.32 33.32
C GLU A 53 -0.76 -16.37 32.93
N LEU A 54 0.24 -16.26 33.81
CA LEU A 54 1.46 -15.51 33.52
C LEU A 54 2.44 -16.37 32.74
N TYR A 55 3.03 -15.79 31.69
CA TYR A 55 4.06 -16.44 30.88
C TYR A 55 5.25 -15.52 30.64
N SER A 56 6.42 -16.11 30.42
CA SER A 56 7.65 -15.39 30.13
C SER A 56 7.73 -14.98 28.66
N LEU A 57 7.97 -13.69 28.40
CA LEU A 57 8.10 -13.15 27.03
C LEU A 57 9.30 -13.73 26.26
N THR A 58 10.24 -14.37 26.95
CA THR A 58 11.48 -14.89 26.34
C THR A 58 11.39 -16.36 25.93
N SER A 59 10.51 -17.13 26.54
CA SER A 59 10.42 -18.59 26.35
C SER A 59 9.04 -19.09 25.93
N GLU A 60 8.01 -18.28 26.11
CA GLU A 60 6.62 -18.69 25.95
C GLU A 60 5.79 -17.63 25.20
N GLY A 61 4.72 -18.08 24.56
CA GLY A 61 3.75 -17.25 23.87
C GLY A 61 2.33 -17.54 24.30
N CYS A 62 1.41 -16.67 23.91
CA CYS A 62 -0.02 -16.83 24.14
C CYS A 62 -0.76 -17.10 22.83
N CYS A 63 -1.66 -18.08 22.82
CA CYS A 63 -2.55 -18.39 21.71
C CYS A 63 -3.99 -18.04 22.07
N GLY A 64 -4.63 -17.19 21.27
CA GLY A 64 -6.05 -16.86 21.40
C GLY A 64 -6.49 -16.19 22.70
N ASN A 65 -5.55 -15.67 23.50
CA ASN A 65 -5.80 -15.27 24.89
C ASN A 65 -6.38 -16.40 25.77
N GLN A 66 -6.05 -17.65 25.44
CA GLN A 66 -6.58 -18.84 26.09
C GLN A 66 -5.49 -19.79 26.56
N THR A 67 -4.41 -19.97 25.79
CA THR A 67 -3.41 -21.01 26.08
C THR A 67 -1.99 -20.48 25.97
N VAL A 68 -1.19 -20.65 27.02
CA VAL A 68 0.26 -20.41 27.00
C VAL A 68 0.97 -21.61 26.37
N TYR A 69 1.99 -21.36 25.54
CA TYR A 69 2.79 -22.40 24.89
C TYR A 69 4.28 -22.06 24.88
N ALA A 70 5.14 -23.07 24.86
CA ALA A 70 6.59 -22.87 24.88
C ALA A 70 7.19 -22.79 23.47
N PHE A 71 7.98 -21.75 23.19
CA PHE A 71 8.60 -21.54 21.87
C PHE A 71 9.55 -22.66 21.44
N ALA A 72 10.09 -23.41 22.39
CA ALA A 72 11.06 -24.47 22.09
C ALA A 72 10.45 -25.64 21.31
N GLN A 73 9.14 -25.87 21.47
CA GLN A 73 8.49 -27.09 20.98
C GLN A 73 7.15 -26.82 20.30
N GLN A 74 6.56 -25.65 20.51
CA GLN A 74 5.19 -25.35 20.11
C GLN A 74 5.08 -23.98 19.43
N GLY A 75 4.07 -23.85 18.59
CA GLY A 75 3.65 -22.60 17.97
C GLY A 75 2.15 -22.38 18.14
N CYS A 76 1.68 -21.14 17.95
CA CYS A 76 0.26 -20.83 17.85
C CYS A 76 -0.16 -20.66 16.39
N CYS A 77 -1.24 -21.31 16.00
CA CYS A 77 -1.79 -21.26 14.66
C CYS A 77 -3.10 -20.46 14.67
N ASN A 78 -3.18 -19.43 13.83
CA ASN A 78 -4.36 -18.56 13.64
C ASN A 78 -4.98 -17.96 14.91
N GLN A 79 -4.24 -17.84 16.02
CA GLN A 79 -4.78 -17.44 17.32
C GLN A 79 -5.87 -18.38 17.87
N GLU A 80 -6.01 -19.60 17.33
CA GLU A 80 -7.08 -20.53 17.72
C GLU A 80 -6.53 -21.80 18.39
N HIS A 81 -5.39 -22.35 17.94
CA HIS A 81 -4.85 -23.58 18.52
C HIS A 81 -3.32 -23.58 18.60
N VAL A 82 -2.79 -24.27 19.60
CA VAL A 82 -1.35 -24.53 19.77
C VAL A 82 -1.00 -25.83 19.07
N PHE A 83 0.07 -25.86 18.29
CA PHE A 83 0.58 -27.05 17.59
C PHE A 83 2.01 -27.36 18.00
N THR A 84 2.43 -28.63 17.85
CA THR A 84 3.79 -29.08 18.21
C THR A 84 4.68 -29.24 16.98
N TYR A 85 5.86 -28.62 17.00
CA TYR A 85 6.82 -28.70 15.89
C TYR A 85 7.20 -30.15 15.59
N GLY A 86 7.22 -30.50 14.31
CA GLY A 86 7.63 -31.83 13.84
C GLY A 86 6.59 -32.95 14.02
N ILE A 87 5.47 -32.67 14.69
CA ILE A 87 4.33 -33.60 14.81
C ILE A 87 3.18 -33.10 13.95
N GLU A 88 2.87 -31.81 14.07
CA GLU A 88 1.78 -31.15 13.36
C GLU A 88 2.34 -29.93 12.64
N THR A 89 1.90 -29.69 11.41
CA THR A 89 2.17 -28.44 10.71
C THR A 89 1.02 -27.48 10.98
N CYS A 90 1.30 -26.22 11.33
CA CYS A 90 0.31 -25.14 11.26
C CYS A 90 -0.09 -24.94 9.79
N SER A 91 -0.99 -25.79 9.36
CA SER A 91 -1.86 -25.50 8.25
C SER A 91 -2.81 -24.47 8.81
N ALA A 92 -2.94 -23.33 8.12
CA ALA A 92 -4.15 -22.55 8.31
C ALA A 92 -5.30 -23.57 8.30
N ALA A 93 -6.13 -23.58 9.36
CA ALA A 93 -7.43 -24.23 9.31
C ALA A 93 -7.97 -23.95 7.90
N PRO A 94 -8.45 -24.98 7.15
CA PRO A 94 -8.72 -24.82 5.73
C PRO A 94 -9.66 -23.64 5.58
N SER A 95 -9.12 -22.50 5.16
CA SER A 95 -9.91 -21.37 4.74
C SER A 95 -10.56 -21.82 3.46
N SER A 96 -11.79 -22.33 3.60
CA SER A 96 -12.79 -22.47 2.53
C SER A 96 -12.31 -23.15 1.24
N SER A 97 -11.43 -24.15 1.31
CA SER A 97 -10.99 -24.87 0.10
C SER A 97 -12.00 -25.90 -0.41
N GLU A 98 -13.10 -26.15 0.31
CA GLU A 98 -14.17 -27.05 -0.15
C GLU A 98 -15.14 -26.47 -1.20
N GLU A 99 -15.11 -25.17 -1.51
CA GLU A 99 -15.96 -24.62 -2.60
C GLU A 99 -15.35 -24.77 -4.01
N THR A 100 -14.07 -25.16 -4.13
CA THR A 100 -13.50 -25.48 -5.45
C THR A 100 -13.81 -26.90 -5.93
N ALA A 101 -14.30 -27.78 -5.04
CA ALA A 101 -14.78 -29.11 -5.41
C ALA A 101 -16.07 -29.06 -6.25
N GLN A 102 -16.72 -27.89 -6.36
CA GLN A 102 -17.94 -27.70 -7.15
C GLN A 102 -17.68 -27.46 -8.65
N PHE A 103 -16.47 -27.04 -9.04
CA PHE A 103 -16.21 -26.56 -10.40
C PHE A 103 -15.17 -27.42 -11.14
N THR A 104 -15.55 -27.96 -12.30
CA THR A 104 -14.69 -28.87 -13.08
C THR A 104 -13.47 -28.20 -13.69
N CYS A 105 -13.51 -26.88 -13.90
CA CYS A 105 -12.42 -26.11 -14.49
C CYS A 105 -11.34 -25.68 -13.49
N GLY A 106 -11.38 -26.16 -12.24
CA GLY A 106 -10.47 -25.73 -11.17
C GLY A 106 -8.99 -25.78 -11.54
N ALA A 107 -8.52 -26.82 -12.24
CA ALA A 107 -7.12 -26.96 -12.66
C ALA A 107 -6.71 -25.99 -13.78
N ASP A 108 -7.59 -25.76 -14.76
CA ASP A 108 -7.33 -24.92 -15.93
C ASP A 108 -7.85 -23.48 -15.79
N TRP A 109 -8.26 -23.09 -14.59
CA TRP A 109 -8.80 -21.76 -14.33
C TRP A 109 -7.71 -20.67 -14.43
N PRO A 110 -8.02 -19.52 -15.08
CA PRO A 110 -9.22 -19.24 -15.85
C PRO A 110 -9.18 -19.87 -17.25
N PRO A 111 -10.28 -20.40 -17.83
CA PRO A 111 -10.34 -20.80 -19.24
C PRO A 111 -9.98 -19.65 -20.18
N GLU A 112 -9.48 -19.98 -21.37
CA GLU A 112 -9.11 -18.99 -22.39
C GLU A 112 -10.27 -18.05 -22.74
N SER A 113 -11.48 -18.61 -22.89
CA SER A 113 -12.72 -17.89 -23.17
C SER A 113 -13.07 -16.83 -22.11
N TYR A 114 -12.67 -17.04 -20.86
CA TYR A 114 -12.90 -16.10 -19.77
C TYR A 114 -11.69 -15.21 -19.45
N SER A 115 -10.52 -15.44 -20.05
CA SER A 115 -9.28 -14.76 -19.67
C SER A 115 -9.36 -13.21 -19.68
N SER A 116 -10.08 -12.61 -20.62
CA SER A 116 -10.27 -11.16 -20.70
C SER A 116 -11.27 -10.65 -19.65
N TYR A 117 -12.39 -11.37 -19.49
CA TYR A 117 -13.42 -11.08 -18.51
C TYR A 117 -12.91 -11.23 -17.07
N TRP A 118 -12.10 -12.26 -16.81
CA TRP A 118 -11.46 -12.53 -15.54
C TRP A 118 -10.46 -11.44 -15.16
N ARG A 119 -9.65 -10.96 -16.12
CA ARG A 119 -8.77 -9.79 -15.89
C ARG A 119 -9.56 -8.55 -15.52
N ARG A 120 -10.70 -8.30 -16.17
CA ARG A 120 -11.58 -7.17 -15.83
C ARG A 120 -12.19 -7.32 -14.45
N TYR A 121 -12.66 -8.52 -14.13
CA TYR A 121 -13.17 -8.87 -12.81
C TYR A 121 -12.11 -8.55 -11.73
N CYS A 122 -10.92 -9.10 -11.87
CA CYS A 122 -9.80 -8.92 -10.93
C CYS A 122 -9.26 -7.48 -10.83
N ALA A 123 -9.61 -6.59 -11.77
CA ALA A 123 -9.25 -5.18 -11.71
C ALA A 123 -10.31 -4.30 -11.03
N ALA A 124 -11.49 -4.85 -10.69
CA ALA A 124 -12.62 -4.06 -10.16
C ALA A 124 -12.47 -3.67 -8.68
N GLY A 125 -11.73 -4.46 -7.89
CA GLY A 125 -11.32 -4.14 -6.52
C GLY A 125 -12.40 -4.34 -5.45
N GLN A 126 -13.59 -3.77 -5.58
CA GLN A 126 -14.65 -3.86 -4.56
C GLN A 126 -16.04 -4.12 -5.16
N HIS A 127 -16.91 -4.73 -4.35
CA HIS A 127 -18.31 -5.04 -4.66
C HIS A 127 -18.45 -5.69 -6.04
N MET A 128 -17.83 -6.85 -6.17
CA MET A 128 -17.74 -7.64 -7.37
C MET A 128 -18.09 -9.08 -7.04
N ALA A 129 -18.67 -9.80 -8.00
CA ALA A 129 -18.93 -11.21 -7.87
C ALA A 129 -18.83 -11.88 -9.24
N TRP A 130 -18.32 -13.11 -9.24
CA TRP A 130 -18.28 -14.00 -10.39
C TRP A 130 -19.18 -15.18 -10.09
N ALA A 131 -20.23 -15.36 -10.88
CA ALA A 131 -21.11 -16.52 -10.81
C ALA A 131 -20.85 -17.43 -12.01
N MET A 132 -20.93 -18.75 -11.81
CA MET A 132 -20.78 -19.70 -12.90
C MET A 132 -21.44 -21.04 -12.60
N THR A 133 -21.62 -21.85 -13.65
CA THR A 133 -22.08 -23.23 -13.51
C THR A 133 -20.94 -24.15 -13.09
N ALA A 134 -21.26 -25.27 -12.45
CA ALA A 134 -20.29 -26.30 -12.03
C ALA A 134 -19.42 -26.82 -13.19
N SER A 135 -19.99 -26.94 -14.39
CA SER A 135 -19.25 -27.33 -15.60
C SER A 135 -18.35 -26.24 -16.17
N CYS A 136 -18.44 -25.01 -15.63
CA CYS A 136 -17.77 -23.81 -16.12
C CYS A 136 -18.12 -23.37 -17.55
N ASN A 137 -19.14 -23.97 -18.17
CA ASN A 137 -19.56 -23.60 -19.52
C ASN A 137 -20.27 -22.24 -19.58
N VAL A 138 -20.90 -21.83 -18.48
CA VAL A 138 -21.57 -20.53 -18.37
C VAL A 138 -21.06 -19.80 -17.14
N GLY A 139 -20.62 -18.55 -17.33
CA GLY A 139 -20.14 -17.68 -16.28
C GLY A 139 -20.52 -16.23 -16.55
N TRP A 140 -20.67 -15.45 -15.49
CA TRP A 140 -21.01 -14.04 -15.56
C TRP A 140 -20.34 -13.26 -14.42
N LEU A 141 -19.80 -12.09 -14.75
CA LEU A 141 -19.26 -11.16 -13.77
C LEU A 141 -20.25 -10.03 -13.47
N SER A 142 -20.23 -9.56 -12.23
CA SER A 142 -20.79 -8.29 -11.81
C SER A 142 -19.69 -7.53 -11.08
N VAL A 143 -19.44 -6.27 -11.47
CA VAL A 143 -18.38 -5.43 -10.91
C VAL A 143 -18.91 -4.04 -10.64
N GLN A 144 -18.23 -3.27 -9.78
CA GLN A 144 -18.56 -1.87 -9.49
C GLN A 144 -20.00 -1.67 -8.98
N GLN A 145 -20.49 -2.60 -8.15
CA GLN A 145 -21.82 -2.47 -7.55
C GLN A 145 -21.80 -1.61 -6.28
N SER A 146 -22.97 -1.17 -5.81
CA SER A 146 -23.06 -0.40 -4.57
C SER A 146 -22.83 -1.25 -3.32
N SER A 147 -23.03 -2.58 -3.42
CA SER A 147 -22.78 -3.53 -2.34
C SER A 147 -22.38 -4.90 -2.89
N LEU A 148 -21.76 -5.72 -2.04
CA LEU A 148 -21.42 -7.11 -2.35
C LEU A 148 -22.67 -7.94 -2.69
N GLU A 149 -23.73 -7.81 -1.88
CA GLU A 149 -25.01 -8.49 -2.09
C GLU A 149 -25.60 -8.19 -3.48
N GLN A 150 -25.53 -6.93 -3.91
CA GLN A 150 -25.99 -6.55 -5.24
C GLN A 150 -25.09 -7.14 -6.35
N ALA A 151 -23.79 -7.24 -6.11
CA ALA A 151 -22.86 -7.89 -7.03
C ALA A 151 -23.20 -9.36 -7.22
N GLU A 152 -23.36 -10.10 -6.12
CA GLU A 152 -23.74 -11.51 -6.11
C GLU A 152 -25.08 -11.74 -6.80
N ALA A 153 -26.12 -10.97 -6.44
CA ALA A 153 -27.45 -11.08 -7.02
C ALA A 153 -27.44 -10.87 -8.55
N LYS A 154 -26.76 -9.82 -9.03
CA LYS A 154 -26.67 -9.54 -10.47
C LYS A 154 -25.84 -10.56 -11.23
N ALA A 155 -24.75 -11.05 -10.64
CA ALA A 155 -23.94 -12.10 -11.25
C ALA A 155 -24.76 -13.38 -11.40
N LEU A 156 -25.47 -13.80 -10.35
CA LEU A 156 -26.31 -15.00 -10.35
C LEU A 156 -27.50 -14.86 -11.30
N GLU A 157 -28.22 -13.74 -11.29
CA GLU A 157 -29.36 -13.51 -12.17
C GLU A 157 -28.95 -13.65 -13.65
N ALA A 158 -27.89 -12.95 -14.04
CA ALA A 158 -27.40 -12.97 -15.41
C ALA A 158 -26.83 -14.33 -15.81
N CYS A 159 -26.11 -15.00 -14.92
CA CYS A 159 -25.59 -16.34 -15.15
C CYS A 159 -26.72 -17.36 -15.33
N ASN A 160 -27.68 -17.42 -14.40
CA ASN A 160 -28.80 -18.36 -14.46
C ASN A 160 -29.68 -18.12 -15.69
N LYS A 161 -29.92 -16.86 -16.07
CA LYS A 161 -30.62 -16.52 -17.31
C LYS A 161 -29.92 -17.09 -18.54
N LYS A 162 -28.59 -17.12 -18.56
CA LYS A 162 -27.81 -17.70 -19.66
C LYS A 162 -27.73 -19.22 -19.58
N ALA A 163 -27.60 -19.79 -18.39
CA ALA A 163 -27.52 -21.23 -18.16
C ALA A 163 -28.85 -21.96 -18.45
N ALA A 164 -29.99 -21.28 -18.31
CA ALA A 164 -31.28 -21.81 -18.77
C ALA A 164 -31.30 -22.16 -20.27
N ALA A 165 -30.48 -21.48 -21.09
CA ALA A 165 -30.30 -21.77 -22.50
C ALA A 165 -29.17 -22.81 -22.78
N PHE A 166 -28.46 -23.26 -21.74
CA PHE A 166 -27.28 -24.11 -21.83
C PHE A 166 -27.38 -25.25 -20.80
N ASN A 167 -28.06 -26.34 -21.18
CA ASN A 167 -28.32 -27.53 -20.36
C ASN A 167 -29.08 -27.30 -19.03
N GLY A 168 -29.46 -26.07 -18.70
CA GLY A 168 -30.25 -25.76 -17.51
C GLY A 168 -29.49 -25.89 -16.20
N GLU A 169 -28.16 -25.83 -16.22
CA GLU A 169 -27.35 -25.89 -15.00
C GLU A 169 -27.60 -24.67 -14.10
N THR A 170 -27.52 -24.87 -12.79
CA THR A 170 -27.62 -23.80 -11.81
C THR A 170 -26.26 -23.12 -11.65
N CYS A 171 -26.25 -21.79 -11.67
CA CYS A 171 -25.07 -21.00 -11.34
C CYS A 171 -24.94 -20.80 -9.83
N THR A 172 -23.70 -20.86 -9.33
CA THR A 172 -23.31 -20.47 -7.97
C THR A 172 -22.19 -19.44 -8.00
N ILE A 173 -21.92 -18.79 -6.86
CA ILE A 173 -20.81 -17.83 -6.74
C ILE A 173 -19.50 -18.61 -6.72
N PHE A 174 -18.56 -18.23 -7.59
CA PHE A 174 -17.21 -18.79 -7.67
C PHE A 174 -16.19 -17.93 -6.92
N ASP A 175 -16.33 -16.60 -7.03
CA ASP A 175 -15.46 -15.64 -6.35
C ASP A 175 -16.24 -14.34 -6.12
N ARG A 176 -15.94 -13.64 -5.04
CA ARG A 176 -16.65 -12.40 -4.65
C ARG A 176 -15.77 -11.33 -4.01
N ASP A 177 -14.51 -11.64 -3.77
CA ASP A 177 -13.54 -10.80 -3.07
C ASP A 177 -12.21 -10.69 -3.83
N GLY A 178 -12.09 -11.36 -4.99
CA GLY A 178 -10.87 -11.42 -5.77
C GLY A 178 -9.83 -12.38 -5.19
N SER A 179 -10.15 -13.22 -4.20
CA SER A 179 -9.20 -14.19 -3.63
C SER A 179 -8.67 -15.17 -4.69
N GLN A 180 -9.48 -15.50 -5.70
CA GLN A 180 -9.08 -16.35 -6.83
C GLN A 180 -8.27 -15.61 -7.91
N CYS A 181 -8.08 -14.29 -7.81
CA CYS A 181 -7.42 -13.48 -8.85
C CYS A 181 -5.91 -13.72 -8.97
N ARG A 182 -5.32 -14.47 -8.04
CA ARG A 182 -3.92 -14.90 -8.11
C ARG A 182 -3.62 -15.65 -9.42
N ARG A 183 -4.55 -16.45 -9.93
CA ARG A 183 -4.37 -17.15 -11.20
C ARG A 183 -4.93 -16.33 -12.36
N GLN A 184 -4.07 -16.06 -13.33
CA GLN A 184 -4.42 -15.33 -14.56
C GLN A 184 -3.92 -16.11 -15.77
N ARG A 185 -4.41 -15.75 -16.96
CA ARG A 185 -4.01 -16.38 -18.22
C ARG A 185 -3.47 -15.35 -19.22
N CYS A 186 -2.39 -15.73 -19.91
CA CYS A 186 -1.78 -15.01 -21.02
C CYS A 186 -1.67 -15.96 -22.22
N GLY A 187 -2.50 -15.78 -23.25
CA GLY A 187 -2.60 -16.78 -24.32
C GLY A 187 -3.00 -18.14 -23.75
N THR A 188 -2.18 -19.17 -23.98
CA THR A 188 -2.40 -20.52 -23.45
C THR A 188 -1.80 -20.74 -22.05
N GLU A 189 -1.00 -19.82 -21.53
CA GLU A 189 -0.27 -20.00 -20.28
C GLU A 189 -1.04 -19.45 -19.07
N ILE A 190 -1.20 -20.27 -18.03
CA ILE A 190 -1.66 -19.82 -16.70
C ILE A 190 -0.45 -19.38 -15.89
N TYR A 191 -0.57 -18.26 -15.19
CA TYR A 191 0.50 -17.73 -14.36
C TYR A 191 -0.02 -17.16 -13.03
N ASP A 192 0.90 -17.10 -12.06
CA ASP A 192 0.69 -16.44 -10.77
C ASP A 192 0.86 -14.93 -10.92
N ALA A 193 -0.24 -14.19 -10.83
CA ALA A 193 -0.29 -12.75 -11.00
C ALA A 193 0.33 -11.96 -9.85
N SER A 194 0.66 -12.59 -8.72
CA SER A 194 1.40 -11.94 -7.63
C SER A 194 2.84 -11.62 -8.01
N VAL A 195 3.45 -12.44 -8.87
CA VAL A 195 4.87 -12.32 -9.27
C VAL A 195 5.05 -12.10 -10.76
N LYS A 196 4.10 -12.53 -11.59
CA LYS A 196 4.17 -12.45 -13.05
C LYS A 196 3.05 -11.59 -13.63
N THR A 197 3.22 -11.13 -14.86
CA THR A 197 2.20 -10.39 -15.61
C THR A 197 2.19 -10.80 -17.08
N CYS A 198 1.12 -10.49 -17.79
CA CYS A 198 0.98 -10.72 -19.23
C CYS A 198 1.31 -9.44 -20.00
N CYS A 199 2.20 -9.54 -20.98
CA CYS A 199 2.58 -8.44 -21.86
C CYS A 199 2.70 -8.93 -23.30
N GLY A 200 1.89 -8.38 -24.21
CA GLY A 200 1.97 -8.75 -25.64
C GLY A 200 1.81 -10.26 -25.91
N GLY A 201 1.03 -10.96 -25.07
CA GLY A 201 0.84 -12.42 -25.17
C GLY A 201 1.94 -13.26 -24.51
N ARG A 202 2.91 -12.64 -23.81
CA ARG A 202 3.98 -13.33 -23.10
C ARG A 202 3.86 -13.13 -21.59
N VAL A 203 4.11 -14.17 -20.82
CA VAL A 203 4.23 -14.08 -19.36
C VAL A 203 5.63 -13.58 -19.01
N ILE A 204 5.70 -12.53 -18.19
CA ILE A 204 6.94 -11.89 -17.75
C ILE A 204 7.00 -11.77 -16.24
N ASP A 205 8.22 -11.71 -15.70
CA ASP A 205 8.48 -11.47 -14.28
C ASP A 205 8.35 -9.97 -13.97
N ARG A 206 7.52 -9.60 -12.98
CA ARG A 206 7.25 -8.19 -12.64
C ARG A 206 8.43 -7.47 -12.00
N VAL A 207 9.39 -8.20 -11.43
CA VAL A 207 10.57 -7.64 -10.77
C VAL A 207 11.64 -7.32 -11.80
N LEU A 208 11.85 -8.22 -12.75
CA LEU A 208 12.91 -8.08 -13.75
C LEU A 208 12.46 -7.29 -14.98
N GLN A 209 11.17 -7.36 -15.33
CA GLN A 209 10.67 -6.88 -16.61
C GLN A 209 9.43 -6.00 -16.46
N GLY A 210 9.30 -5.04 -17.37
CA GLY A 210 8.12 -4.20 -17.51
C GLY A 210 7.40 -4.42 -18.84
N CYS A 211 6.16 -3.92 -18.91
CA CYS A 211 5.37 -3.91 -20.13
C CYS A 211 5.06 -2.48 -20.56
N CYS A 212 5.33 -2.14 -21.81
CA CYS A 212 5.09 -0.82 -22.38
C CYS A 212 4.45 -0.94 -23.75
N GLY A 213 3.18 -0.57 -23.90
CA GLY A 213 2.48 -0.68 -25.19
C GLY A 213 2.45 -2.11 -25.76
N GLY A 214 2.50 -3.13 -24.90
CA GLY A 214 2.59 -4.54 -25.32
C GLY A 214 4.02 -5.04 -25.58
N VAL A 215 5.04 -4.19 -25.43
CA VAL A 215 6.45 -4.54 -25.57
C VAL A 215 7.08 -4.79 -24.19
N VAL A 216 7.81 -5.90 -24.07
CA VAL A 216 8.56 -6.25 -22.86
C VAL A 216 9.87 -5.47 -22.82
N PHE A 217 10.24 -4.94 -21.65
CA PHE A 217 11.52 -4.25 -21.44
C PHE A 217 12.19 -4.66 -20.12
N GLU A 218 13.50 -4.47 -20.04
CA GLU A 218 14.32 -4.72 -18.84
C GLU A 218 14.06 -3.62 -17.80
N ALA A 219 13.44 -3.95 -16.67
CA ALA A 219 13.02 -2.94 -15.69
C ALA A 219 14.19 -2.20 -15.05
N GLN A 220 15.39 -2.81 -14.99
CA GLN A 220 16.57 -2.18 -14.42
C GLN A 220 17.14 -1.06 -15.31
N SER A 221 17.23 -1.28 -16.62
CA SER A 221 17.90 -0.36 -17.55
C SER A 221 16.95 0.47 -18.40
N GLN A 222 15.67 0.09 -18.48
CA GLN A 222 14.69 0.71 -19.35
C GLN A 222 13.44 1.17 -18.57
N GLY A 223 12.71 2.12 -19.16
CA GLY A 223 11.46 2.63 -18.64
C GLY A 223 10.38 2.72 -19.73
N CYS A 224 9.15 3.05 -19.33
CA CYS A 224 8.03 3.26 -20.24
C CYS A 224 7.55 4.72 -20.13
N CYS A 225 7.37 5.38 -21.27
CA CYS A 225 6.82 6.73 -21.36
C CYS A 225 5.80 6.78 -22.51
N GLN A 226 4.54 7.10 -22.21
CA GLN A 226 3.47 7.17 -23.22
C GLN A 226 3.41 5.94 -24.15
N GLY A 227 3.64 4.74 -23.61
CA GLY A 227 3.63 3.49 -24.37
C GLY A 227 4.90 3.21 -25.19
N ARG A 228 5.96 4.02 -25.04
CA ARG A 228 7.27 3.80 -25.67
C ARG A 228 8.35 3.44 -24.63
N VAL A 229 9.16 2.45 -24.95
CA VAL A 229 10.31 2.04 -24.13
C VAL A 229 11.46 3.03 -24.34
N TYR A 230 12.15 3.41 -23.27
CA TYR A 230 13.33 4.28 -23.32
C TYR A 230 14.45 3.74 -22.44
N SER A 231 15.69 4.15 -22.74
CA SER A 231 16.86 3.86 -21.90
C SER A 231 16.95 4.83 -20.74
N LYS A 232 17.00 4.32 -19.51
CA LYS A 232 17.18 5.13 -18.28
C LYS A 232 18.55 5.77 -18.17
N ALA A 233 19.53 5.33 -18.98
CA ALA A 233 20.87 5.89 -18.98
C ALA A 233 20.89 7.34 -19.50
N SER A 234 19.99 7.68 -20.43
CA SER A 234 20.00 8.98 -21.11
C SER A 234 18.68 9.73 -21.01
N TYR A 235 17.58 9.03 -20.70
CA TYR A 235 16.24 9.62 -20.72
C TYR A 235 15.48 9.37 -19.43
N SER A 236 14.52 10.26 -19.17
CA SER A 236 13.55 10.16 -18.09
C SER A 236 12.17 10.56 -18.59
N CYS A 237 11.12 10.17 -17.86
CA CYS A 237 9.73 10.43 -18.23
C CYS A 237 9.03 11.28 -17.18
N CYS A 238 8.63 12.49 -17.56
CA CYS A 238 7.93 13.42 -16.69
C CYS A 238 6.44 13.07 -16.66
N GLY A 239 5.93 12.77 -15.46
CA GLY A 239 4.51 12.47 -15.21
C GLY A 239 3.92 11.37 -16.10
N GLY A 240 4.74 10.44 -16.60
CA GLY A 240 4.33 9.38 -17.52
C GLY A 240 4.02 9.83 -18.95
N LYS A 241 4.20 11.13 -19.27
CA LYS A 241 3.74 11.74 -20.53
C LYS A 241 4.87 12.30 -21.41
N VAL A 242 5.87 12.93 -20.82
CA VAL A 242 6.91 13.65 -21.58
C VAL A 242 8.25 12.97 -21.39
N LEU A 243 8.79 12.39 -22.46
CA LEU A 243 10.14 11.85 -22.47
C LEU A 243 11.14 12.99 -22.68
N TYR A 244 12.21 13.03 -21.89
CA TYR A 244 13.24 14.05 -22.00
C TYR A 244 14.62 13.49 -21.70
N ASP A 245 15.64 14.15 -22.26
CA ASP A 245 17.04 13.89 -21.97
C ASP A 245 17.34 14.29 -20.51
N ALA A 246 17.74 13.31 -19.71
CA ALA A 246 17.94 13.48 -18.28
C ALA A 246 19.24 14.22 -17.93
N GLU A 247 20.19 14.33 -18.87
CA GLU A 247 21.41 15.11 -18.70
C GLU A 247 21.18 16.59 -18.99
N ALA A 248 20.29 16.90 -19.93
CA ALA A 248 20.01 18.26 -20.36
C ALA A 248 18.85 18.94 -19.61
N ARG A 249 17.86 18.17 -19.13
CA ARG A 249 16.59 18.71 -18.65
C ARG A 249 16.11 18.00 -17.38
N GLY A 250 15.20 18.66 -16.67
CA GLY A 250 14.45 18.12 -15.53
C GLY A 250 12.94 18.13 -15.78
N CYS A 251 12.20 17.46 -14.88
CA CYS A 251 10.73 17.41 -14.91
C CYS A 251 10.14 18.49 -14.00
N CYS A 252 9.27 19.35 -14.55
CA CYS A 252 8.43 20.24 -13.76
C CYS A 252 6.98 19.71 -13.80
N LEU A 253 6.27 19.79 -12.66
CA LEU A 253 4.88 19.29 -12.54
C LEU A 253 3.84 20.40 -12.26
N GLU A 254 4.28 21.63 -11.96
CA GLU A 254 3.41 22.72 -11.49
C GLU A 254 2.33 23.12 -12.50
N ASN A 255 2.64 23.09 -13.80
CA ASN A 255 1.70 23.35 -14.89
C ASN A 255 1.40 22.08 -15.71
N GLY A 256 1.50 20.92 -15.06
CA GLY A 256 1.50 19.61 -15.71
C GLY A 256 2.89 19.16 -16.13
N PRO A 257 3.02 17.92 -16.65
CA PRO A 257 4.33 17.32 -16.91
C PRO A 257 5.02 18.02 -18.09
N GLN A 258 6.11 18.72 -17.81
CA GLN A 258 6.92 19.41 -18.81
C GLN A 258 8.40 19.18 -18.56
N ALA A 259 9.17 19.11 -19.65
CA ALA A 259 10.63 19.02 -19.59
C ALA A 259 11.23 20.42 -19.76
N GLY A 260 11.96 20.90 -18.74
CA GLY A 260 12.58 22.21 -18.72
C GLY A 260 14.06 22.13 -18.34
N HIS A 261 14.85 23.15 -18.65
CA HIS A 261 16.21 23.26 -18.12
C HIS A 261 16.16 23.72 -16.66
N PHE A 262 17.06 23.23 -15.81
CA PHE A 262 17.34 23.86 -14.52
C PHE A 262 17.99 25.24 -14.78
N PRO A 263 17.55 26.38 -14.20
CA PRO A 263 16.60 26.59 -13.10
C PRO A 263 15.20 27.06 -13.55
N THR A 264 14.86 26.93 -14.83
CA THR A 264 13.65 27.53 -15.44
C THR A 264 12.34 26.95 -14.90
N CYS A 265 12.36 25.77 -14.26
CA CYS A 265 11.18 25.22 -13.59
C CYS A 265 10.62 26.15 -12.49
N CYS A 266 11.45 27.01 -11.87
CA CYS A 266 11.01 27.96 -10.84
C CYS A 266 10.69 29.37 -11.36
N LEU A 267 10.99 29.68 -12.63
CA LEU A 267 10.89 31.05 -13.17
C LEU A 267 9.50 31.43 -13.69
N LEU A 268 8.51 30.55 -13.58
CA LEU A 268 7.11 30.86 -13.92
C LEU A 268 6.23 31.14 -12.68
N ALA A 269 6.81 31.14 -11.48
CA ALA A 269 6.13 31.61 -10.27
C ALA A 269 6.15 33.15 -10.12
N SER A 270 6.89 33.88 -10.97
CA SER A 270 7.07 35.34 -10.87
C SER A 270 6.25 36.18 -11.86
N ALA A 271 5.35 35.58 -12.64
CA ALA A 271 4.46 36.31 -13.55
C ALA A 271 3.02 36.48 -13.03
N ILE A 272 2.83 36.47 -11.70
CA ILE A 272 1.59 36.93 -11.06
C ILE A 272 1.83 38.38 -10.60
N PRO A 273 1.01 39.37 -11.02
CA PRO A 273 1.20 40.75 -10.59
C PRO A 273 1.11 40.83 -9.06
N ALA A 274 2.06 41.54 -8.47
CA ALA A 274 2.17 41.76 -7.05
C ALA A 274 0.89 42.38 -6.48
N SER A 275 -0.02 41.55 -5.98
CA SER A 275 -0.93 41.96 -4.92
C SER A 275 -1.26 40.74 -4.07
N ARG A 276 -0.76 40.76 -2.83
CA ARG A 276 -0.98 39.78 -1.76
C ARG A 276 -0.21 38.47 -1.90
N SER A 277 1.06 38.50 -1.50
CA SER A 277 1.67 37.30 -0.91
C SER A 277 2.59 37.73 0.22
N THR A 278 2.04 37.75 1.44
CA THR A 278 2.83 37.64 2.65
C THR A 278 3.11 36.16 2.89
N SER A 279 4.38 35.80 2.81
CA SER A 279 5.00 34.60 3.37
C SER A 279 4.60 33.25 2.76
N LEU A 280 5.43 32.75 1.84
CA LEU A 280 5.84 31.35 1.85
C LEU A 280 7.31 31.26 1.44
N ALA A 281 8.19 31.38 2.44
CA ALA A 281 9.60 31.07 2.28
C ALA A 281 9.75 29.55 2.11
N CYS A 282 10.30 29.11 0.99
CA CYS A 282 10.74 27.73 0.79
C CYS A 282 11.89 27.46 1.78
N ARG A 283 11.71 26.52 2.71
CA ARG A 283 12.80 26.07 3.60
C ARG A 283 13.84 25.32 2.77
N ILE A 284 15.00 25.94 2.57
CA ILE A 284 16.21 25.28 2.10
C ILE A 284 16.79 24.52 3.29
N VAL A 285 16.81 23.19 3.23
CA VAL A 285 17.65 22.39 4.14
C VAL A 285 19.02 22.26 3.49
N ALA A 286 19.92 23.19 3.82
CA ALA A 286 21.37 22.96 3.77
C ALA A 286 22.11 24.10 4.50
N GLY A 287 22.86 23.76 5.55
CA GLY A 287 24.11 24.45 5.92
C GLY A 287 24.00 25.75 6.72
N ILE A 288 24.40 25.65 7.98
CA ILE A 288 24.68 26.69 8.98
C ILE A 288 25.42 27.92 8.42
N GLN A 289 24.86 29.13 8.64
CA GLN A 289 25.65 30.30 9.08
C GLN A 289 24.76 31.36 9.74
N ARG A 290 25.10 31.72 10.97
CA ARG A 290 24.41 32.71 11.80
C ARG A 290 24.64 34.11 11.25
N VAL A 291 23.57 34.88 11.05
CA VAL A 291 23.63 36.35 10.99
C VAL A 291 22.53 36.89 11.90
N SER A 292 22.94 37.63 12.93
CA SER A 292 22.10 38.29 13.92
C SER A 292 21.66 39.65 13.39
N VAL A 293 20.37 39.99 13.50
CA VAL A 293 19.86 41.37 13.46
C VAL A 293 18.61 41.51 14.36
N PRO A 294 18.35 42.72 14.91
CA PRO A 294 17.61 42.88 16.16
C PRO A 294 16.09 42.85 15.96
N PHE A 295 15.40 42.28 16.94
CA PHE A 295 13.95 42.34 17.10
C PHE A 295 13.57 43.63 17.83
N ASP A 296 12.58 44.34 17.32
CA ASP A 296 11.70 45.17 18.14
C ASP A 296 10.24 44.75 17.90
N LEU A 297 9.54 44.50 19.00
CA LEU A 297 8.20 43.92 19.10
C LEU A 297 7.14 45.03 19.12
N ALA A 298 6.10 44.92 18.28
CA ALA A 298 4.78 45.48 18.60
C ALA A 298 3.66 44.82 17.77
N SER A 299 3.06 43.77 18.37
CA SER A 299 1.62 43.47 18.46
C SER A 299 0.68 43.80 17.30
N ILE A 300 0.17 42.77 16.59
CA ILE A 300 -1.21 42.78 16.06
C ILE A 300 -1.86 41.41 16.31
N ARG A 301 -3.05 41.45 16.93
CA ARG A 301 -3.88 40.31 17.35
C ARG A 301 -4.50 39.59 16.16
N VAL A 302 -4.54 38.26 16.26
CA VAL A 302 -5.28 37.34 15.39
C VAL A 302 -6.78 37.44 15.70
N ALA A 303 -7.61 37.57 14.66
CA ALA A 303 -9.02 37.23 14.71
C ALA A 303 -9.28 36.15 13.67
N THR A 304 -9.56 34.94 14.14
CA THR A 304 -10.14 33.84 13.38
C THR A 304 -11.65 33.99 13.39
N ASP A 305 -12.31 33.99 12.22
CA ASP A 305 -13.58 33.27 12.11
C ASP A 305 -13.98 32.88 10.67
N LEU A 306 -14.75 31.79 10.65
CA LEU A 306 -15.28 30.86 9.64
C LEU A 306 -15.78 31.37 8.27
N GLY A 307 -15.72 30.47 7.27
CA GLY A 307 -16.68 30.46 6.16
C GLY A 307 -16.26 29.67 4.91
N GLU A 308 -16.57 28.37 4.86
CA GLU A 308 -16.58 27.55 3.64
C GLU A 308 -17.56 28.12 2.60
N ARG A 309 -17.14 28.35 1.35
CA ARG A 309 -17.99 28.22 0.14
C ARG A 309 -17.17 27.82 -1.09
N ALA A 310 -17.68 26.78 -1.75
CA ALA A 310 -17.24 26.19 -3.00
C ALA A 310 -17.07 27.20 -4.15
N CYS A 311 -15.96 27.10 -4.89
CA CYS A 311 -15.79 27.77 -6.18
C CYS A 311 -16.53 27.00 -7.28
N LYS A 312 -17.63 27.59 -7.77
CA LYS A 312 -18.26 27.21 -9.04
C LYS A 312 -17.65 28.08 -10.14
N MET A 313 -17.08 27.46 -11.17
CA MET A 313 -16.59 28.15 -12.36
C MET A 313 -17.73 28.88 -13.08
N GLN A 314 -17.51 30.15 -13.42
CA GLN A 314 -18.26 30.86 -14.45
C GLN A 314 -17.27 31.62 -15.34
N THR A 315 -17.20 31.19 -16.59
CA THR A 315 -16.50 31.82 -17.69
C THR A 315 -17.42 32.86 -18.34
N THR A 316 -17.01 34.12 -18.40
CA THR A 316 -17.50 35.06 -19.45
C THR A 316 -16.41 36.08 -19.81
N SER A 317 -16.10 36.09 -21.11
CA SER A 317 -15.29 37.09 -21.82
C SER A 317 -16.04 38.42 -21.96
N PRO A 318 -15.37 39.58 -22.09
CA PRO A 318 -16.01 40.86 -22.33
C PRO A 318 -16.22 41.10 -23.84
N GLY A 319 -17.38 41.65 -24.20
CA GLY A 319 -17.68 42.09 -25.56
C GLY A 319 -19.06 42.75 -25.65
N SER A 320 -19.05 44.09 -25.73
CA SER A 320 -20.02 44.99 -26.38
C SER A 320 -21.53 44.66 -26.33
N GLU A 321 -22.31 45.52 -25.66
CA GLU A 321 -23.33 46.42 -26.26
C GLU A 321 -24.35 46.88 -25.20
N SER A 322 -24.80 48.13 -25.35
CA SER A 322 -25.73 48.81 -24.45
C SER A 322 -27.18 48.42 -24.72
N PHE A 323 -27.96 48.09 -23.68
CA PHE A 323 -29.42 48.34 -23.67
C PHE A 323 -29.91 48.54 -22.23
N ARG A 324 -30.59 49.67 -22.00
CA ARG A 324 -31.43 49.90 -20.82
C ARG A 324 -32.83 49.39 -21.12
N ILE A 325 -33.39 48.48 -20.31
CA ILE A 325 -34.85 48.30 -20.17
C ILE A 325 -35.16 48.01 -18.70
N ALA A 326 -36.11 48.77 -18.15
CA ALA A 326 -36.66 48.65 -16.81
C ALA A 326 -37.65 47.50 -16.70
N PHE A 327 -37.78 46.86 -15.52
CA PHE A 327 -39.04 46.24 -15.13
C PHE A 327 -39.38 46.45 -13.65
N ALA A 328 -40.67 46.72 -13.48
CA ALA A 328 -41.37 47.09 -12.26
C ALA A 328 -41.72 45.88 -11.38
N MET A 329 -41.87 46.18 -10.09
CA MET A 329 -42.78 45.61 -9.10
C MET A 329 -43.35 44.20 -9.30
N THR A 330 -43.19 43.36 -8.28
CA THR A 330 -44.37 42.94 -7.49
C THR A 330 -43.98 42.61 -6.05
N ARG A 331 -44.65 43.27 -5.10
CA ARG A 331 -44.74 42.93 -3.68
C ARG A 331 -46.03 42.16 -3.43
N ARG A 332 -46.02 41.41 -2.32
CA ARG A 332 -47.11 40.74 -1.57
C ARG A 332 -47.24 39.24 -1.88
N GLY A 333 -47.35 38.36 -0.89
CA GLY A 333 -47.41 38.55 0.56
C GLY A 333 -48.03 37.33 1.25
N HIS A 334 -47.82 37.26 2.57
CA HIS A 334 -48.54 36.49 3.60
C HIS A 334 -48.44 34.95 3.50
N LEU A 335 -48.19 34.20 4.57
CA LEU A 335 -48.58 34.35 5.98
C LEU A 335 -47.39 34.35 6.94
#